data_AF-A0A0T5Z0M1-F1
#
_entry.id   AF-A0A0T5Z0M1-F1
#
_cell.length_a   1.000
_cell.length_b   1.000
_cell.length_c   1.000
_cell.angle_alpha   90.00
_cell.angle_beta   90.00
_cell.angle_gamma   90.00
#
_symmetry.space_group_name_H-M   'P 1'
#
loop_
_entity.id
_entity.type
_entity.pdbx_description
1 polymer ?
#
loop_
_entity_poly.entity_id
_entity_poly.type
_entity_poly.pdbx_seq_one_letter_code
_entity_poly.pdbx_strand_id
1 'polypeptide(L)'
;MDTMHKTKRFRLVERKVLDKALKEQDLGATGRIAKPSAAKIGKVLGAQYLFQAVITHYEAGVEQKGGGLGGLVGGSAGALLGALAIKESKAVLGMNFRLINAETSEIIYTDQVEAELHESGLTFGGLGVTGGGGLGGFMSKYAKTPIGQAVISTINRGVYGLVKQTGTSPTTGSVIKVKGNKIYLNLGEGSVKPGETLDLVRIGEQLIDPETGISLGGEEELIGTIKITAAKEKYSIAKPTGRLKAPRIKRGDKVVSQREAEPLKFAASWTPPKEKSGFFGGDSKKSSSDSSDDDSLF
;
A
#
# COMPACT_ATOMS: atom_id res chain seq x y z
N MET A 1 3.92 7.60 0.55
CA MET A 1 5.21 6.91 0.60
C MET A 1 5.21 5.78 1.63
N ASP A 2 4.93 6.06 2.91
CA ASP A 2 4.96 5.05 3.98
C ASP A 2 4.12 3.80 3.72
N THR A 3 2.87 3.97 3.26
CA THR A 3 2.00 2.84 2.90
C THR A 3 2.64 1.97 1.83
N MET A 4 3.25 2.56 0.79
CA MET A 4 3.96 1.82 -0.27
C MET A 4 5.22 1.13 0.26
N HIS A 5 6.02 1.79 1.12
CA HIS A 5 7.23 1.20 1.70
C HIS A 5 6.90 -0.03 2.55
N LYS A 6 5.82 0.04 3.34
CA LYS A 6 5.36 -1.08 4.19
C LYS A 6 4.97 -2.32 3.39
N THR A 7 4.58 -2.17 2.13
CA THR A 7 4.29 -3.32 1.25
C THR A 7 5.52 -4.17 0.93
N LYS A 8 6.74 -3.61 1.06
CA LYS A 8 8.01 -4.22 0.62
C LYS A 8 8.05 -4.61 -0.88
N ARG A 9 7.10 -4.14 -1.69
CA ARG A 9 7.03 -4.39 -3.13
C ARG A 9 7.69 -3.30 -3.96
N PHE A 10 7.88 -2.11 -3.38
CA PHE A 10 8.46 -0.96 -4.07
C PHE A 10 9.78 -0.55 -3.44
N ARG A 11 10.76 -0.25 -4.29
CA ARG A 11 11.95 0.50 -3.89
C ARG A 11 11.72 1.97 -4.18
N LEU A 12 11.37 2.72 -3.14
CA LEU A 12 11.07 4.14 -3.26
C LEU A 12 12.37 4.96 -3.36
N VAL A 13 12.35 5.98 -4.21
CA VAL A 13 13.42 6.98 -4.31
C VAL A 13 12.80 8.35 -4.07
N GLU A 14 13.45 9.16 -3.23
CA GLU A 14 12.92 10.47 -2.88
C GLU A 14 13.20 11.48 -4.00
N ARG A 15 12.17 12.24 -4.37
CA ARG A 15 12.27 13.27 -5.40
C ARG A 15 12.03 14.67 -4.86
N LYS A 16 11.24 14.81 -3.78
CA LYS A 16 10.97 16.12 -3.17
C LYS A 16 12.22 16.77 -2.56
N VAL A 17 13.21 15.96 -2.18
CA VAL A 17 14.48 16.44 -1.61
C VAL A 17 15.68 16.22 -2.53
N LEU A 18 15.43 15.91 -3.82
CA LEU A 18 16.50 15.64 -4.78
C LEU A 18 17.51 16.80 -4.85
N ASP A 19 17.03 18.04 -4.94
CA ASP A 19 17.91 19.21 -5.01
C ASP A 19 18.83 19.34 -3.79
N LYS A 20 18.35 18.94 -2.61
CA LYS A 20 19.18 18.91 -1.39
C LYS A 20 20.26 17.83 -1.50
N ALA A 21 19.92 16.66 -2.02
CA ALA A 21 20.88 15.58 -2.24
C ALA A 21 21.93 15.92 -3.31
N LEU A 22 21.55 16.66 -4.36
CA LEU A 22 22.47 17.16 -5.38
C LEU A 22 23.42 18.22 -4.80
N LYS A 23 22.88 19.21 -4.07
CA LYS A 23 23.69 20.22 -3.37
C LYS A 23 24.70 19.60 -2.38
N GLU A 24 24.34 18.51 -1.72
CA GLU A 24 25.25 17.79 -0.82
C GLU A 24 26.40 17.10 -1.60
N GLN A 25 26.13 16.54 -2.78
CA GLN A 25 27.16 15.99 -3.66
C GLN A 25 28.09 17.10 -4.18
N ASP A 26 27.53 18.27 -4.54
CA ASP A 26 28.31 19.44 -4.95
C ASP A 26 29.20 19.95 -3.81
N LEU A 27 28.65 20.03 -2.59
CA LEU A 27 29.41 20.41 -1.40
C LEU A 27 30.58 19.45 -1.14
N GLY A 28 30.35 18.14 -1.28
CA GLY A 28 31.40 17.13 -1.22
C GLY A 28 32.51 17.34 -2.26
N ALA A 29 32.15 17.79 -3.47
CA ALA A 29 33.10 18.06 -4.54
C ALA A 29 33.92 19.35 -4.34
N THR A 30 33.44 20.31 -3.53
CA THR A 30 34.21 21.52 -3.20
C THR A 30 35.45 21.25 -2.33
N GLY A 31 35.58 20.06 -1.76
CA GLY A 31 36.66 19.72 -0.82
C GLY A 31 36.43 20.21 0.62
N ARG A 32 35.26 20.80 0.92
CA ARG A 32 34.89 21.26 2.27
C ARG A 32 34.43 20.14 3.21
N ILE A 33 34.11 18.96 2.68
CA ILE A 33 33.66 17.79 3.45
C ILE A 33 34.76 16.72 3.48
N ALA A 34 34.92 16.03 4.61
CA ALA A 34 35.85 14.93 4.74
C ALA A 34 35.58 13.83 3.70
N LYS A 35 36.62 13.38 2.99
CA LYS A 35 36.51 12.44 1.85
C LYS A 35 35.75 11.14 2.16
N PRO A 36 35.88 10.50 3.34
CA PRO A 36 35.14 9.26 3.64
C PRO A 36 33.63 9.44 3.74
N SER A 37 33.16 10.62 4.14
CA SER A 37 31.73 10.93 4.32
C SER A 37 31.12 11.76 3.20
N ALA A 38 31.93 12.34 2.31
CA ALA A 38 31.46 13.13 1.18
C ALA A 38 30.53 12.33 0.26
N ALA A 39 29.35 12.89 -0.02
CA ALA A 39 28.41 12.32 -0.97
C ALA A 39 29.02 12.30 -2.38
N LYS A 40 28.98 11.15 -3.03
CA LYS A 40 29.59 10.98 -4.36
C LYS A 40 28.66 11.47 -5.47
N ILE A 41 29.19 12.30 -6.35
CA ILE A 41 28.50 12.73 -7.58
C ILE A 41 28.06 11.52 -8.41
N GLY A 42 26.87 11.62 -9.00
CA GLY A 42 26.35 10.63 -9.95
C GLY A 42 25.87 9.33 -9.31
N LYS A 43 25.63 9.32 -7.99
CA LYS A 43 25.07 8.17 -7.25
C LYS A 43 23.60 8.33 -6.89
N VAL A 44 22.93 9.37 -7.39
CA VAL A 44 21.46 9.47 -7.30
C VAL A 44 20.84 8.34 -8.14
N LEU A 45 19.91 7.61 -7.54
CA LEU A 45 19.21 6.52 -8.21
C LEU A 45 18.13 7.08 -9.15
N GLY A 46 18.07 6.55 -10.37
CA GLY A 46 16.94 6.73 -11.28
C GLY A 46 15.69 6.00 -10.78
N ALA A 47 14.51 6.46 -11.23
CA ALA A 47 13.23 5.80 -10.99
C ALA A 47 12.74 5.21 -12.30
N GLN A 48 12.16 4.00 -12.28
CA GLN A 48 11.52 3.41 -13.46
C GLN A 48 10.11 3.97 -13.66
N TYR A 49 9.42 4.23 -12.54
CA TYR A 49 8.09 4.81 -12.54
C TYR A 49 8.04 6.05 -11.65
N LEU A 50 7.29 7.04 -12.07
CA LEU A 50 6.86 8.16 -11.25
C LEU A 50 5.49 7.83 -10.66
N PHE A 51 5.34 8.06 -9.36
CA PHE A 51 4.07 7.89 -8.68
C PHE A 51 3.50 9.27 -8.31
N GLN A 52 2.25 9.49 -8.65
CA GLN A 52 1.53 10.72 -8.36
C GLN A 52 0.21 10.42 -7.67
N ALA A 53 -0.10 11.19 -6.63
CA ALA A 53 -1.39 11.19 -5.97
C ALA A 53 -1.89 12.63 -5.88
N VAL A 54 -3.08 12.90 -6.40
CA VAL A 54 -3.68 14.24 -6.44
C VAL A 54 -5.03 14.20 -5.74
N ILE A 55 -5.28 15.13 -4.83
CA ILE A 55 -6.62 15.34 -4.29
C ILE A 55 -7.45 15.98 -5.40
N THR A 56 -8.49 15.29 -5.86
CA THR A 56 -9.34 15.74 -6.97
C THR A 56 -10.49 16.59 -6.47
N HIS A 57 -11.14 16.18 -5.38
CA HIS A 57 -12.16 16.96 -4.71
C HIS A 57 -12.16 16.70 -3.21
N TYR A 58 -12.66 17.69 -2.48
CA TYR A 58 -12.83 17.62 -1.04
C TYR A 58 -14.10 18.35 -0.66
N GLU A 59 -15.01 17.64 0.02
CA GLU A 59 -16.21 18.23 0.58
C GLU A 59 -16.25 17.98 2.08
N ALA A 60 -16.33 19.09 2.83
CA ALA A 60 -16.61 19.08 4.26
C ALA A 60 -18.13 19.27 4.44
N GLY A 61 -18.87 18.17 4.58
CA GLY A 61 -20.28 18.19 4.94
C GLY A 61 -20.45 18.35 6.45
N VAL A 62 -21.05 19.45 6.89
CA VAL A 62 -21.60 19.54 8.24
C VAL A 62 -23.11 19.59 8.09
N GLU A 63 -23.77 18.42 8.14
CA GLU A 63 -25.22 18.39 8.06
C GLU A 63 -25.76 18.67 9.46
N GLN A 64 -26.16 19.92 9.70
CA GLN A 64 -26.89 20.28 10.91
C GLN A 64 -28.34 19.82 10.75
N LYS A 65 -28.67 18.60 11.19
CA LYS A 65 -30.06 18.26 11.49
C LYS A 65 -30.48 19.02 12.77
N GLY A 66 -30.91 20.26 12.58
CA GLY A 66 -31.50 21.09 13.64
C GLY A 66 -32.85 20.55 14.06
N GLY A 67 -32.86 19.70 15.09
CA GLY A 67 -34.06 19.16 15.72
C GLY A 67 -33.76 18.78 17.16
N GLY A 68 -33.40 19.77 17.98
CA GLY A 68 -33.20 19.56 19.41
C GLY A 68 -34.52 19.13 20.08
N LEU A 69 -34.52 17.99 20.77
CA LEU A 69 -35.62 17.53 21.63
C LEU A 69 -35.90 18.47 22.82
N GLY A 70 -35.15 19.56 22.98
CA GLY A 70 -35.23 20.47 24.13
C GLY A 70 -36.39 21.47 24.12
N GLY A 71 -37.14 21.61 23.01
CA GLY A 71 -38.27 22.54 22.92
C GLY A 71 -39.60 22.03 23.48
N LEU A 72 -39.70 20.72 23.76
CA LEU A 72 -40.97 20.07 24.10
C LEU A 72 -41.12 19.72 25.59
N VAL A 73 -40.04 19.79 26.37
CA VAL A 73 -40.05 19.44 27.80
C VAL A 73 -39.54 20.64 28.59
N GLY A 74 -40.47 21.49 29.08
CA GLY A 74 -40.13 22.66 29.89
C GLY A 74 -39.47 22.30 31.23
N GLY A 75 -38.54 23.13 31.70
CA GLY A 75 -37.87 23.01 33.00
C GLY A 75 -36.36 22.76 32.91
N SER A 76 -35.68 22.74 34.07
CA SER A 76 -34.22 22.53 34.19
C SER A 76 -33.74 21.19 33.62
N ALA A 77 -34.61 20.18 33.54
CA ALA A 77 -34.35 18.91 32.86
C ALA A 77 -34.34 19.04 31.32
N GLY A 78 -35.18 19.90 30.74
CA GLY A 78 -35.17 20.22 29.31
C GLY A 78 -33.95 21.03 28.88
N ALA A 79 -33.46 21.92 29.76
CA ALA A 79 -32.19 22.62 29.56
C ALA A 79 -30.97 21.68 29.56
N LEU A 80 -31.00 20.63 30.39
CA LEU A 80 -29.94 19.61 30.43
C LEU A 80 -29.93 18.74 29.17
N LEU A 81 -31.11 18.43 28.61
CA LEU A 81 -31.26 17.63 27.39
C LEU A 81 -31.07 18.45 26.10
N GLY A 82 -31.34 19.76 26.12
CA GLY A 82 -31.08 20.68 25.00
C GLY A 82 -29.60 20.90 24.66
N ALA A 83 -28.69 20.50 25.55
CA ALA A 83 -27.25 20.56 25.33
C ALA A 83 -26.68 19.38 24.52
N LEU A 84 -27.45 18.31 24.29
CA LEU A 84 -27.07 17.19 23.43
C LEU A 84 -27.38 17.50 21.95
N ALA A 85 -26.54 18.31 21.31
CA ALA A 85 -26.54 18.48 19.87
C ALA A 85 -25.71 17.36 19.21
N ILE A 86 -26.36 16.42 18.50
CA ILE A 86 -25.67 15.43 17.68
C ILE A 86 -25.23 16.11 16.38
N LYS A 87 -23.93 16.38 16.25
CA LYS A 87 -23.33 16.92 15.03
C LYS A 87 -22.93 15.76 14.14
N GLU A 88 -23.69 15.49 13.08
CA GLU A 88 -23.22 14.59 12.01
C GLU A 88 -22.24 15.37 11.14
N SER A 89 -21.01 14.88 11.02
CA SER A 89 -20.06 15.39 10.06
C SER A 89 -19.79 14.34 8.98
N LYS A 90 -19.94 14.76 7.73
CA LYS A 90 -19.63 13.96 6.54
C LYS A 90 -18.37 14.55 5.94
N ALA A 91 -17.39 13.70 5.64
CA ALA A 91 -16.24 14.10 4.86
C ALA A 91 -16.19 13.24 3.60
N VAL A 92 -16.17 13.90 2.44
CA VAL A 92 -15.94 13.24 1.16
C VAL A 92 -14.59 13.68 0.64
N LEU A 93 -13.76 12.71 0.29
CA LEU A 93 -12.44 12.95 -0.31
C LEU A 93 -12.30 12.10 -1.56
N GLY A 94 -12.03 12.75 -2.68
CA GLY A 94 -11.58 12.12 -3.91
C GLY A 94 -10.07 12.26 -4.08
N MET A 95 -9.40 11.19 -4.45
CA MET A 95 -8.00 11.21 -4.87
C MET A 95 -7.79 10.41 -6.16
N ASN A 96 -7.03 10.99 -7.09
CA ASN A 96 -6.54 10.30 -8.27
C ASN A 96 -5.10 9.85 -8.06
N PHE A 97 -4.85 8.57 -8.31
CA PHE A 97 -3.54 7.95 -8.28
C PHE A 97 -3.08 7.67 -9.72
N ARG A 98 -1.80 7.93 -10.01
CA ARG A 98 -1.18 7.66 -11.30
C ARG A 98 0.17 7.00 -11.12
N LEU A 99 0.45 6.01 -11.96
CA LEU A 99 1.76 5.43 -12.14
C LEU A 99 2.19 5.73 -13.57
N ILE A 100 3.34 6.36 -13.73
CA ILE A 100 3.81 6.92 -15.00
C ILE A 100 5.15 6.29 -15.31
N ASN A 101 5.34 5.76 -16.52
CA ASN A 101 6.65 5.30 -16.98
C ASN A 101 7.59 6.51 -17.11
N ALA A 102 8.71 6.50 -16.39
CA ALA A 102 9.63 7.64 -16.38
C ALA A 102 10.42 7.81 -17.69
N GLU A 103 10.48 6.76 -18.52
CA GLU A 103 11.16 6.77 -19.81
C GLU A 103 10.26 7.35 -20.92
N THR A 104 9.01 6.91 -20.99
CA THR A 104 8.07 7.29 -22.06
C THR A 104 7.08 8.38 -21.67
N SER A 105 6.98 8.72 -20.38
CA SER A 105 5.92 9.57 -19.82
C SER A 105 4.49 9.03 -19.98
N GLU A 106 4.36 7.75 -20.31
CA GLU A 106 3.06 7.08 -20.45
C GLU A 106 2.42 6.82 -19.07
N ILE A 107 1.12 7.09 -18.94
CA ILE A 107 0.35 6.71 -17.74
C ILE A 107 -0.02 5.23 -17.85
N ILE A 108 0.77 4.38 -17.21
CA ILE A 108 0.57 2.93 -17.24
C ILE A 108 -0.56 2.46 -16.31
N TYR A 109 -0.97 3.29 -15.35
CA TYR A 109 -2.11 3.04 -14.47
C TYR A 109 -2.66 4.35 -13.92
N THR A 110 -3.98 4.44 -13.85
CA THR A 110 -4.68 5.48 -13.10
C THR A 110 -5.87 4.90 -12.35
N ASP A 111 -6.14 5.44 -11.17
CA ASP A 111 -7.26 5.02 -10.32
C ASP A 111 -7.81 6.21 -9.55
N GLN A 112 -9.12 6.36 -9.58
CA GLN A 112 -9.84 7.40 -8.85
C GLN A 112 -10.51 6.72 -7.65
N VAL A 113 -10.08 7.10 -6.46
CA VAL A 113 -10.60 6.55 -5.21
C VAL A 113 -11.35 7.63 -4.47
N GLU A 114 -12.55 7.30 -4.03
CA GLU A 114 -13.39 8.16 -3.21
C GLU A 114 -13.68 7.48 -1.87
N ALA A 115 -13.65 8.27 -0.81
CA ALA A 115 -14.06 7.86 0.52
C ALA A 115 -15.08 8.85 1.06
N GLU A 116 -16.29 8.35 1.28
CA GLU A 116 -17.32 9.00 2.07
C GLU A 116 -17.27 8.43 3.49
N LEU A 117 -17.11 9.30 4.49
CA LEU A 117 -17.18 8.89 5.89
C LEU A 117 -18.24 9.69 6.63
N HIS A 118 -19.16 8.95 7.24
CA HIS A 118 -20.20 9.46 8.13
C HIS A 118 -19.73 9.38 9.58
N GLU A 119 -19.68 10.50 10.29
CA GLU A 119 -19.80 10.46 11.75
C GLU A 119 -21.26 10.26 12.11
N SER A 120 -21.64 9.04 12.49
CA SER A 120 -22.76 8.89 13.43
C SER A 120 -22.29 9.43 14.77
N GLY A 121 -22.83 10.58 15.18
CA GLY A 121 -22.42 11.29 16.37
C GLY A 121 -22.57 10.45 17.64
N LEU A 122 -21.45 9.92 18.10
CA LEU A 122 -21.16 9.81 19.53
C LEU A 122 -19.96 10.70 19.78
N THR A 123 -20.24 11.89 20.30
CA THR A 123 -19.28 12.73 21.00
C THR A 123 -18.45 11.87 21.95
N PHE A 124 -17.19 11.59 21.58
CA PHE A 124 -16.12 11.37 22.56
C PHE A 124 -15.81 12.71 23.26
N GLY A 125 -16.84 13.21 23.95
CA GLY A 125 -16.89 14.45 24.71
C GLY A 125 -17.84 14.34 25.90
N GLY A 126 -18.31 13.12 26.22
CA GLY A 126 -19.20 12.83 27.35
C GLY A 126 -18.67 11.80 28.36
N LEU A 127 -17.50 11.19 28.14
CA LEU A 127 -16.82 10.35 29.16
C LEU A 127 -15.43 10.91 29.48
N GLY A 128 -15.38 11.71 30.54
CA GLY A 128 -14.28 11.78 31.50
C GLY A 128 -12.84 11.88 30.96
N VAL A 129 -12.40 13.11 30.64
CA VAL A 129 -11.02 13.52 30.92
C VAL A 129 -10.95 14.11 32.32
N THR A 130 -11.10 13.25 33.33
CA THR A 130 -10.78 13.53 34.73
C THR A 130 -9.84 12.45 35.23
N GLY A 131 -8.58 12.53 34.87
CA GLY A 131 -7.57 11.57 35.34
C GLY A 131 -6.23 11.78 34.64
N GLY A 132 -5.29 12.38 35.35
CA GLY A 132 -3.97 12.75 34.83
C GLY A 132 -3.16 11.57 34.30
N GLY A 133 -2.32 11.85 33.30
CA GLY A 133 -1.40 10.88 32.72
C GLY A 133 -1.01 11.26 31.29
N GLY A 134 -0.14 12.25 31.16
CA GLY A 134 0.35 12.72 29.87
C GLY A 134 1.23 11.67 29.19
N LEU A 135 0.66 10.85 28.30
CA LEU A 135 1.41 10.01 27.34
C LEU A 135 0.52 9.45 26.20
N GLY A 136 -0.63 10.07 25.89
CA GLY A 136 -1.54 9.62 24.83
C GLY A 136 -2.01 10.72 23.84
N GLY A 137 -1.55 11.96 24.02
CA GLY A 137 -2.13 13.14 23.37
C GLY A 137 -1.59 13.51 21.99
N PHE A 138 -0.45 12.94 21.56
CA PHE A 138 0.26 13.43 20.37
C PHE A 138 0.01 12.59 19.09
N MET A 139 -0.53 11.37 19.20
CA MET A 139 -0.59 10.42 18.06
C MET A 139 -1.97 10.09 17.48
N SER A 140 -3.07 10.80 17.77
CA SER A 140 -4.33 10.45 17.09
C SER A 140 -5.43 11.51 16.94
N LYS A 141 -5.23 12.79 17.27
CA LYS A 141 -6.33 13.78 17.08
C LYS A 141 -6.76 13.89 15.61
N TYR A 142 -5.81 13.98 14.66
CA TYR A 142 -6.12 14.02 13.23
C TYR A 142 -6.63 12.66 12.71
N ALA A 143 -5.94 11.57 13.04
CA ALA A 143 -6.36 10.23 12.61
C ALA A 143 -7.74 9.82 13.15
N LYS A 144 -8.22 10.42 14.24
CA LYS A 144 -9.58 10.21 14.76
C LYS A 144 -10.63 11.10 14.12
N THR A 145 -10.24 12.13 13.36
CA THR A 145 -11.19 12.95 12.62
C THR A 145 -11.70 12.21 11.39
N PRO A 146 -12.92 12.49 10.93
CA PRO A 146 -13.47 11.88 9.71
C PRO A 146 -12.63 12.18 8.50
N ILE A 147 -12.11 13.41 8.42
CA ILE A 147 -11.19 13.81 7.36
C ILE A 147 -9.87 13.03 7.42
N GLY A 148 -9.30 12.82 8.59
CA GLY A 148 -8.10 12.01 8.74
C GLY A 148 -8.31 10.54 8.37
N GLN A 149 -9.46 9.97 8.75
CA GLN A 149 -9.85 8.63 8.33
C GLN A 149 -10.12 8.55 6.82
N ALA A 150 -10.71 9.60 6.21
CA ALA A 150 -10.99 9.65 4.77
C ALA A 150 -9.68 9.67 3.98
N VAL A 151 -8.73 10.51 4.40
CA VAL A 151 -7.39 10.57 3.79
C VAL A 151 -6.66 9.24 3.91
N ILE A 152 -6.61 8.65 5.12
CA ILE A 152 -5.90 7.38 5.34
C ILE A 152 -6.54 6.23 4.55
N SER A 153 -7.87 6.12 4.58
CA SER A 153 -8.60 5.07 3.85
C SER A 153 -8.44 5.21 2.34
N THR A 154 -8.55 6.42 1.80
CA THR A 154 -8.36 6.71 0.36
C THR A 154 -6.94 6.36 -0.09
N ILE A 155 -5.91 6.76 0.68
CA ILE A 155 -4.52 6.41 0.40
C ILE A 155 -4.31 4.89 0.44
N ASN A 156 -4.85 4.21 1.46
CA ASN A 156 -4.69 2.76 1.58
C ASN A 156 -5.39 2.02 0.43
N ARG A 157 -6.59 2.45 0.04
CA ARG A 157 -7.33 1.90 -1.10
C ARG A 157 -6.59 2.14 -2.43
N GLY A 158 -6.10 3.35 -2.68
CA GLY A 158 -5.34 3.66 -3.90
C GLY A 158 -4.03 2.88 -3.99
N VAL A 159 -3.29 2.79 -2.88
CA VAL A 159 -2.07 1.96 -2.82
C VAL A 159 -2.42 0.47 -2.97
N TYR A 160 -3.55 0.01 -2.47
CA TYR A 160 -4.02 -1.36 -2.68
C TYR A 160 -4.32 -1.64 -4.17
N GLY A 161 -5.02 -0.74 -4.86
CA GLY A 161 -5.26 -0.83 -6.31
C GLY A 161 -3.94 -0.93 -7.10
N LEU A 162 -2.98 -0.07 -6.76
CA LEU A 162 -1.64 -0.10 -7.33
C LEU A 162 -0.90 -1.42 -7.07
N VAL A 163 -0.95 -1.93 -5.84
CA VAL A 163 -0.33 -3.23 -5.49
C VAL A 163 -1.00 -4.37 -6.23
N LYS A 164 -2.31 -4.33 -6.45
CA LYS A 164 -3.02 -5.35 -7.24
C LYS A 164 -2.54 -5.33 -8.70
N GLN A 165 -2.47 -4.15 -9.33
CA GLN A 165 -2.03 -4.01 -10.72
C GLN A 165 -0.54 -4.32 -10.91
N THR A 166 0.31 -3.92 -9.96
CA THR A 166 1.75 -4.23 -10.00
C THR A 166 2.04 -5.66 -9.56
N GLY A 167 1.15 -6.25 -8.76
CA GLY A 167 1.24 -7.62 -8.28
C GLY A 167 0.84 -8.66 -9.32
N THR A 168 0.02 -8.31 -10.33
CA THR A 168 -0.33 -9.18 -11.47
C THR A 168 0.78 -9.31 -12.51
N SER A 169 1.74 -8.37 -12.52
CA SER A 169 2.92 -8.47 -13.37
C SER A 169 3.99 -9.35 -12.70
N PRO A 170 4.62 -10.27 -13.44
CA PRO A 170 5.71 -11.07 -12.88
C PRO A 170 6.83 -10.15 -12.41
N THR A 171 7.41 -10.44 -11.24
CA THR A 171 8.55 -9.70 -10.71
C THR A 171 9.67 -9.65 -11.76
N THR A 172 10.07 -8.45 -12.19
CA THR A 172 11.18 -8.26 -13.14
C THR A 172 12.38 -7.61 -12.47
N GLY A 173 13.58 -7.97 -12.94
CA GLY A 173 14.85 -7.42 -12.51
C GLY A 173 15.91 -7.51 -13.60
N SER A 174 17.17 -7.33 -13.22
CA SER A 174 18.31 -7.37 -14.16
C SER A 174 19.54 -7.99 -13.52
N VAL A 175 20.38 -8.61 -14.35
CA VAL A 175 21.69 -9.13 -13.96
C VAL A 175 22.66 -7.98 -13.70
N ILE A 176 23.15 -7.87 -12.46
CA ILE A 176 24.14 -6.84 -12.07
C ILE A 176 25.58 -7.35 -12.16
N LYS A 177 25.81 -8.66 -12.00
CA LYS A 177 27.14 -9.26 -12.06
C LYS A 177 27.06 -10.77 -12.27
N VAL A 178 27.99 -11.34 -13.03
CA VAL A 178 28.19 -12.79 -13.15
C VAL A 178 29.59 -13.12 -12.64
N LYS A 179 29.73 -14.08 -11.72
CA LYS A 179 31.03 -14.57 -11.21
C LYS A 179 31.00 -16.09 -11.12
N GLY A 180 31.69 -16.77 -12.05
CA GLY A 180 31.62 -18.21 -12.17
C GLY A 180 30.18 -18.65 -12.40
N ASN A 181 29.66 -19.54 -11.56
CA ASN A 181 28.27 -20.00 -11.63
C ASN A 181 27.28 -19.16 -10.79
N LYS A 182 27.73 -18.05 -10.20
CA LYS A 182 26.90 -17.16 -9.38
C LYS A 182 26.48 -15.95 -10.19
N ILE A 183 25.18 -15.72 -10.29
CA ILE A 183 24.55 -14.59 -10.97
C ILE A 183 23.96 -13.69 -9.90
N TYR A 184 24.34 -12.43 -9.88
CA TYR A 184 23.84 -11.44 -8.93
C TYR A 184 22.75 -10.61 -9.62
N LEU A 185 21.63 -10.42 -8.95
CA LEU A 185 20.45 -9.72 -9.47
C LEU A 185 20.10 -8.53 -8.58
N ASN A 186 19.53 -7.47 -9.16
CA ASN A 186 19.02 -6.30 -8.42
C ASN A 186 17.64 -6.54 -7.74
N LEU A 187 17.34 -7.79 -7.39
CA LEU A 187 16.09 -8.22 -6.74
C LEU A 187 16.38 -8.62 -5.29
N GLY A 188 15.71 -7.99 -4.33
CA GLY A 188 15.86 -8.29 -2.90
C GLY A 188 14.90 -9.37 -2.40
N GLU A 189 14.98 -9.70 -1.11
CA GLU A 189 14.13 -10.69 -0.42
C GLU A 189 12.63 -10.35 -0.41
N GLY A 190 12.27 -9.08 -0.61
CA GLY A 190 10.89 -8.65 -0.81
C GLY A 190 10.32 -9.00 -2.19
N SER A 191 11.19 -9.29 -3.16
CA SER A 191 10.83 -9.53 -4.56
C SER A 191 10.96 -11.00 -4.96
N VAL A 192 11.95 -11.70 -4.43
CA VAL A 192 12.25 -13.11 -4.76
C VAL A 192 12.63 -13.93 -3.53
N LYS A 193 12.39 -15.24 -3.57
CA LYS A 193 12.71 -16.19 -2.49
C LYS A 193 13.73 -17.24 -2.95
N PRO A 194 14.59 -17.78 -2.07
CA PRO A 194 15.44 -18.93 -2.40
C PRO A 194 14.61 -20.10 -2.94
N GLY A 195 15.09 -20.73 -4.01
CA GLY A 195 14.40 -21.81 -4.71
C GLY A 195 13.51 -21.36 -5.88
N GLU A 196 13.21 -20.07 -6.00
CA GLU A 196 12.44 -19.52 -7.12
C GLU A 196 13.20 -19.58 -8.45
N THR A 197 12.49 -19.86 -9.54
CA THR A 197 13.03 -19.87 -10.90
C THR A 197 12.61 -18.59 -11.63
N LEU A 198 13.56 -17.97 -12.30
CA LEU A 198 13.35 -16.79 -13.15
C LEU A 198 13.79 -17.13 -14.58
N ASP A 199 13.05 -16.61 -15.55
CA ASP A 199 13.46 -16.54 -16.94
C ASP A 199 14.51 -15.45 -17.11
N LEU A 200 15.53 -15.73 -17.91
CA LEU A 200 16.57 -14.80 -18.29
C LEU A 200 16.35 -14.39 -19.75
N VAL A 201 16.08 -13.11 -19.96
CA VAL A 201 15.68 -12.53 -21.24
C VAL A 201 16.71 -11.48 -21.66
N ARG A 202 17.14 -11.51 -22.93
CA ARG A 202 17.91 -10.42 -23.54
C ARG A 202 16.95 -9.52 -24.29
N ILE A 203 17.00 -8.23 -24.00
CA ILE A 203 16.35 -7.22 -24.84
C ILE A 203 17.30 -6.95 -26.01
N GLY A 204 16.85 -7.27 -27.21
CA GLY A 204 17.53 -7.05 -28.48
C GLY A 204 17.36 -5.61 -28.97
N GLU A 205 17.20 -5.47 -30.29
CA GLU A 205 17.04 -4.15 -30.92
C GLU A 205 15.76 -3.47 -30.44
N GLN A 206 15.85 -2.16 -30.18
CA GLN A 206 14.67 -1.36 -29.85
C GLN A 206 13.76 -1.27 -31.07
N LEU A 207 12.49 -1.62 -30.86
CA LEU A 207 11.43 -1.43 -31.83
C LEU A 207 10.94 0.00 -31.67
N ILE A 208 11.27 0.87 -32.61
CA ILE A 208 10.84 2.27 -32.62
C ILE A 208 9.75 2.40 -33.67
N ASP A 209 8.59 2.91 -33.27
CA ASP A 209 7.53 3.27 -34.20
C ASP A 209 8.03 4.41 -35.11
N PRO A 210 8.03 4.23 -36.45
CA PRO A 210 8.63 5.19 -37.37
C PRO A 210 7.84 6.48 -37.53
N GLU A 211 6.55 6.50 -37.18
CA GLU A 211 5.68 7.68 -37.32
C GLU A 211 5.68 8.54 -36.05
N THR A 212 5.72 7.89 -34.89
CA THR A 212 5.61 8.54 -33.58
C THR A 212 6.95 8.68 -32.85
N GLY A 213 7.98 7.93 -33.26
CA GLY A 213 9.27 7.87 -32.59
C GLY A 213 9.22 7.19 -31.20
N ILE A 214 8.10 6.57 -30.85
CA ILE A 214 7.91 5.89 -29.57
C ILE A 214 8.68 4.57 -29.59
N SER A 215 9.49 4.34 -28.55
CA SER A 215 10.08 3.02 -28.31
C SER A 215 8.99 2.07 -27.80
N LEU A 216 8.68 1.05 -28.60
CA LEU A 216 7.75 -0.04 -28.30
C LEU A 216 8.42 -1.16 -27.49
N GLY A 217 9.59 -0.90 -26.92
CA GLY A 217 10.44 -1.89 -26.26
C GLY A 217 11.47 -2.44 -27.23
N GLY A 218 11.93 -3.67 -27.00
CA GLY A 218 12.85 -4.35 -27.90
C GLY A 218 12.54 -5.83 -27.97
N GLU A 219 13.03 -6.50 -29.01
CA GLU A 219 12.81 -7.94 -29.19
C GLU A 219 13.30 -8.71 -27.96
N GLU A 220 12.43 -9.49 -27.32
CA GLU A 220 12.78 -10.27 -26.12
C GLU A 220 13.24 -11.68 -26.49
N GLU A 221 14.53 -11.97 -26.37
CA GLU A 221 15.11 -13.31 -26.59
C GLU A 221 15.25 -14.06 -25.25
N LEU A 222 14.57 -15.20 -25.11
CA LEU A 222 14.73 -16.08 -23.95
C LEU A 222 16.09 -16.81 -24.00
N ILE A 223 17.01 -16.45 -23.12
CA ILE A 223 18.35 -17.04 -23.03
C ILE A 223 18.32 -18.37 -22.27
N GLY A 224 17.45 -18.48 -21.27
CA GLY A 224 17.27 -19.67 -20.43
C GLY A 224 16.73 -19.33 -19.05
N THR A 225 16.90 -20.25 -18.10
CA THR A 225 16.37 -20.10 -16.73
C THR A 225 17.48 -20.05 -15.69
N ILE A 226 17.21 -19.36 -14.59
CA ILE A 226 18.08 -19.26 -13.43
C ILE A 226 17.28 -19.55 -12.15
N LYS A 227 17.92 -20.16 -11.15
CA LYS A 227 17.31 -20.46 -9.85
C LYS A 227 17.94 -19.66 -8.73
N ILE A 228 17.14 -18.96 -7.94
CA ILE A 228 17.59 -18.20 -6.78
C ILE A 228 18.15 -19.16 -5.72
N THR A 229 19.37 -18.88 -5.27
CA THR A 229 20.07 -19.62 -4.22
C THR A 229 20.09 -18.88 -2.90
N ALA A 230 20.11 -17.55 -2.94
CA ALA A 230 20.02 -16.71 -1.75
C ALA A 230 19.36 -15.37 -2.10
N ALA A 231 18.51 -14.86 -1.22
CA ALA A 231 18.03 -13.50 -1.27
C ALA A 231 18.61 -12.70 -0.09
N LYS A 232 19.05 -11.47 -0.35
CA LYS A 232 19.47 -10.48 0.63
C LYS A 232 18.49 -9.31 0.56
N GLU A 233 18.59 -8.38 1.50
CA GLU A 233 17.71 -7.20 1.59
C GLU A 233 17.55 -6.46 0.24
N LYS A 234 18.65 -6.25 -0.49
CA LYS A 234 18.69 -5.39 -1.69
C LYS A 234 19.08 -6.10 -2.99
N TYR A 235 19.52 -7.36 -2.92
CA TYR A 235 19.99 -8.13 -4.07
C TYR A 235 19.84 -9.62 -3.81
N SER A 236 19.93 -10.43 -4.85
CA SER A 236 19.85 -11.89 -4.75
C SER A 236 20.95 -12.54 -5.58
N ILE A 237 21.21 -13.81 -5.26
CA ILE A 237 22.19 -14.66 -5.91
C ILE A 237 21.44 -15.83 -6.52
N ALA A 238 21.66 -16.07 -7.81
CA ALA A 238 21.09 -17.16 -8.58
C ALA A 238 22.18 -18.03 -9.19
N LYS A 239 21.78 -19.21 -9.67
CA LYS A 239 22.61 -20.09 -10.49
C LYS A 239 21.85 -20.44 -11.78
N PRO A 240 22.53 -20.63 -12.92
CA PRO A 240 21.86 -21.08 -14.14
C PRO A 240 21.31 -22.50 -13.97
N THR A 241 20.23 -22.79 -14.69
CA THR A 241 19.56 -24.10 -14.71
C THR A 241 19.50 -24.69 -16.12
N GLY A 242 19.33 -26.01 -16.20
CA GLY A 242 19.25 -26.73 -17.47
C GLY A 242 20.54 -26.64 -18.29
N ARG A 243 20.40 -26.29 -19.58
CA ARG A 243 21.53 -26.17 -20.52
C ARG A 243 22.17 -24.76 -20.52
N LEU A 244 21.68 -23.84 -19.71
CA LEU A 244 22.21 -22.47 -19.66
C LEU A 244 23.62 -22.47 -19.04
N LYS A 245 24.59 -21.91 -19.78
CA LYS A 245 25.97 -21.74 -19.31
C LYS A 245 26.24 -20.27 -18.98
N ALA A 246 27.00 -20.03 -17.91
CA ALA A 246 27.36 -18.69 -17.43
C ALA A 246 27.90 -17.72 -18.51
N PRO A 247 28.71 -18.14 -19.52
CA PRO A 247 29.20 -17.23 -20.56
C PRO A 247 28.12 -16.62 -21.46
N ARG A 248 26.92 -17.22 -21.57
CA ARG A 248 25.82 -16.66 -22.35
C ARG A 248 25.10 -15.51 -21.64
N ILE A 249 25.34 -15.36 -20.35
CA ILE A 249 24.67 -14.40 -19.46
C ILE A 249 25.51 -13.14 -19.39
N LYS A 250 24.91 -12.00 -19.71
CA LYS A 250 25.54 -10.69 -19.70
C LYS A 250 24.96 -9.83 -18.58
N ARG A 251 25.78 -8.91 -18.07
CA ARG A 251 25.28 -7.84 -17.21
C ARG A 251 24.29 -7.00 -18.02
N GLY A 252 23.13 -6.70 -17.42
CA GLY A 252 22.04 -5.98 -18.08
C GLY A 252 20.92 -6.88 -18.60
N ASP A 253 21.15 -8.19 -18.78
CA ASP A 253 20.08 -9.11 -19.17
C ASP A 253 18.92 -9.04 -18.15
N LYS A 254 17.69 -9.00 -18.65
CA LYS A 254 16.44 -8.91 -17.87
C LYS A 254 16.15 -10.28 -17.25
N VAL A 255 15.59 -10.28 -16.05
CA VAL A 255 15.07 -11.49 -15.42
C VAL A 255 13.60 -11.32 -15.10
N VAL A 256 12.79 -12.35 -15.31
CA VAL A 256 11.34 -12.32 -15.13
C VAL A 256 10.93 -13.53 -14.28
N SER A 257 10.14 -13.32 -13.23
CA SER A 257 9.67 -14.43 -12.40
C SER A 257 8.66 -15.30 -13.13
N GLN A 258 8.85 -16.61 -13.05
CA GLN A 258 7.89 -17.61 -13.54
C GLN A 258 6.75 -17.84 -12.55
N ARG A 259 6.79 -17.23 -11.37
CA ARG A 259 5.70 -17.34 -10.40
C ARG A 259 4.49 -16.60 -10.98
N GLU A 260 3.37 -17.31 -11.19
CA GLU A 260 2.09 -16.62 -11.34
C GLU A 260 1.93 -15.67 -10.16
N ALA A 261 1.55 -14.43 -10.44
CA ALA A 261 1.25 -13.43 -9.44
C ALA A 261 0.46 -14.05 -8.28
N GLU A 262 1.08 -14.22 -7.09
CA GLU A 262 0.35 -14.76 -5.94
C GLU A 262 -0.87 -13.86 -5.74
N PRO A 263 -2.12 -14.38 -5.85
CA PRO A 263 -3.28 -13.59 -5.53
C PRO A 263 -3.10 -13.10 -4.10
N LEU A 264 -3.31 -11.80 -3.90
CA LEU A 264 -3.09 -11.16 -2.62
C LEU A 264 -3.80 -11.96 -1.52
N LYS A 265 -3.03 -12.61 -0.65
CA LYS A 265 -3.58 -13.20 0.58
C LYS A 265 -4.06 -12.02 1.42
N PHE A 266 -5.36 -11.80 1.39
CA PHE A 266 -6.06 -10.80 2.17
C PHE A 266 -5.60 -10.88 3.64
N ALA A 267 -5.35 -9.73 4.27
CA ALA A 267 -5.54 -9.69 5.71
C ALA A 267 -7.01 -10.09 5.94
N ALA A 268 -7.25 -11.04 6.84
CA ALA A 268 -8.60 -11.47 7.16
C ALA A 268 -9.47 -10.24 7.41
N SER A 269 -10.67 -10.22 6.81
CA SER A 269 -11.69 -9.20 7.09
C SER A 269 -11.78 -9.01 8.60
N TRP A 270 -11.64 -7.78 9.07
CA TRP A 270 -11.82 -7.46 10.48
C TRP A 270 -13.22 -7.95 10.92
N THR A 271 -13.25 -9.01 11.71
CA THR A 271 -14.45 -9.48 12.39
C THR A 271 -14.58 -8.68 13.68
N PRO A 272 -15.63 -7.87 13.86
CA PRO A 272 -15.87 -7.20 15.14
C PRO A 272 -15.94 -8.26 16.26
N PRO A 273 -15.44 -7.96 17.48
CA PRO A 273 -15.62 -8.84 18.62
C PRO A 273 -17.12 -9.09 18.82
N LYS A 274 -17.53 -10.34 18.95
CA LYS A 274 -18.91 -10.67 19.34
C LYS A 274 -19.21 -9.95 20.66
N GLU A 275 -20.29 -9.18 20.69
CA GLU A 275 -20.81 -8.63 21.93
C GLU A 275 -20.98 -9.76 22.93
N LYS A 276 -20.29 -9.68 24.07
CA LYS A 276 -20.72 -10.43 25.24
C LYS A 276 -22.01 -9.76 25.69
N SER A 277 -23.14 -10.29 25.25
CA SER A 277 -24.44 -10.03 25.88
C SER A 277 -24.38 -10.54 27.31
N GLY A 278 -23.92 -9.69 28.22
CA GLY A 278 -24.12 -9.87 29.63
C GLY A 278 -25.41 -9.16 30.04
N PHE A 279 -26.14 -9.83 30.93
CA PHE A 279 -27.19 -9.29 31.80
C PHE A 279 -28.59 -9.11 31.17
N PHE A 280 -29.62 -9.49 31.95
CA PHE A 280 -31.03 -9.74 31.62
C PHE A 280 -31.24 -11.08 30.92
N GLY A 281 -31.84 -12.12 31.49
CA GLY A 281 -32.72 -12.27 32.65
C GLY A 281 -33.77 -13.33 32.27
N GLY A 282 -34.08 -14.26 33.18
CA GLY A 282 -35.25 -15.14 33.02
C GLY A 282 -34.95 -16.62 33.07
N ASP A 283 -34.75 -17.13 34.28
CA ASP A 283 -34.95 -18.54 34.61
C ASP A 283 -36.40 -18.92 34.27
N SER A 284 -36.59 -19.85 33.33
CA SER A 284 -37.83 -20.64 33.27
C SER A 284 -37.53 -22.04 32.77
N LYS A 285 -37.44 -22.97 33.72
CA LYS A 285 -37.60 -24.40 33.50
C LYS A 285 -38.86 -24.64 32.67
N LYS A 286 -38.73 -25.30 31.53
CA LYS A 286 -39.83 -26.07 30.94
C LYS A 286 -39.34 -27.48 30.65
N SER A 287 -40.00 -28.40 31.33
CA SER A 287 -39.84 -29.85 31.35
C SER A 287 -39.90 -30.46 29.94
N SER A 288 -38.96 -31.37 29.69
CA SER A 288 -39.08 -32.43 28.68
C SER A 288 -40.25 -33.35 29.03
N SER A 289 -41.29 -33.38 28.21
CA SER A 289 -42.21 -34.50 28.11
C SER A 289 -42.03 -35.13 26.75
N ASP A 290 -41.55 -36.36 26.79
CA ASP A 290 -41.34 -37.30 25.71
C ASP A 290 -42.69 -37.76 25.14
N SER A 291 -42.84 -37.73 23.81
CA SER A 291 -43.88 -38.49 23.11
C SER A 291 -43.46 -38.66 21.65
N SER A 292 -42.76 -39.76 21.37
CA SER A 292 -42.52 -40.28 20.03
C SER A 292 -43.79 -40.93 19.48
N ASP A 293 -44.29 -40.30 18.41
CA ASP A 293 -44.94 -40.80 17.20
C ASP A 293 -45.53 -42.21 17.18
N ASP A 294 -46.82 -42.24 16.86
CA ASP A 294 -47.60 -43.38 16.37
C ASP A 294 -47.65 -43.35 14.84
N ASP A 295 -47.30 -44.49 14.26
CA ASP A 295 -47.65 -45.06 12.96
C ASP A 295 -47.79 -44.18 11.69
N SER A 296 -46.87 -44.50 10.78
CA SER A 296 -47.18 -45.00 9.43
C SER A 296 -47.51 -44.01 8.29
N LEU A 297 -46.79 -44.27 7.18
CA LEU A 297 -47.15 -44.10 5.77
C LEU A 297 -46.99 -42.70 5.11
N PHE A 298 -46.02 -42.72 4.18
CA PHE A 298 -45.74 -41.83 3.02
C PHE A 298 -45.00 -40.52 3.27
#